data_AF-A0A941VX27-F1
#
_entry.id   AF-A0A941VX27-F1
#
_cell.length_a   1.000
_cell.length_b   1.000
_cell.length_c   1.000
_cell.angle_alpha   90.00
_cell.angle_beta   90.00
_cell.angle_gamma   90.00
#
_symmetry.space_group_name_H-M   'P 1'
#
loop_
_entity.id
_entity.type
_entity.pdbx_description
1 polymer ?
#
loop_
_entity_poly.entity_id
_entity_poly.type
_entity_poly.pdbx_seq_one_letter_code
_entity_poly.pdbx_strand_id
1 'polypeptide(L)'
;GKPLPVCSDCHSAHTIQRADESGFKLEIMTRCGRCHEDVAKTYFDTYHGKVSQLGYTKTAKCYDCHGAHDILPVSDPASHLSRQNVVATCQKCHPGATRRFAGYLTHATHHDPEKYPFLFWTFWGMTTLLLTTFVFGGVHTLLWLPRAMQMRRELRAAKDQPSPTGDLP
;
A
#
# COMPACT_ATOMS: atom_id res chain seq x y z
N GLY A 1 -17.43 12.03 -21.54
CA GLY A 1 -17.02 12.30 -20.15
C GLY A 1 -18.02 11.65 -19.21
N LYS A 2 -17.60 11.22 -18.02
CA LYS A 2 -18.52 10.69 -17.00
C LYS A 2 -19.40 11.84 -16.45
N PRO A 3 -20.68 11.60 -16.13
CA PRO A 3 -21.56 12.62 -15.55
C PRO A 3 -21.03 13.11 -14.21
N LEU A 4 -21.22 14.39 -13.91
CA LEU A 4 -20.88 14.97 -12.61
C LEU A 4 -21.89 14.54 -11.55
N PRO A 5 -21.45 14.30 -10.30
CA PRO A 5 -22.35 13.94 -9.23
C PRO A 5 -23.28 15.10 -8.86
N VAL A 6 -24.50 14.77 -8.45
CA VAL A 6 -25.48 15.69 -7.90
C VAL A 6 -25.66 15.45 -6.40
N CYS A 7 -26.42 16.33 -5.73
CA CYS A 7 -26.61 16.27 -4.28
C CYS A 7 -27.09 14.89 -3.80
N SER A 8 -27.97 14.24 -4.57
CA SER A 8 -28.56 12.94 -4.24
C SER A 8 -27.58 11.76 -4.33
N ASP A 9 -26.44 11.93 -5.00
CA ASP A 9 -25.44 10.88 -5.09
C ASP A 9 -24.68 10.69 -3.78
N CYS A 10 -24.60 11.77 -2.98
CA CYS A 10 -23.93 11.79 -1.69
C CYS A 10 -24.92 11.84 -0.51
N HIS A 11 -26.03 12.59 -0.64
CA HIS A 11 -27.04 12.76 0.39
C HIS A 11 -28.36 12.07 0.01
N SER A 12 -29.00 11.36 0.94
CA SER A 12 -30.33 10.79 0.70
C SER A 12 -31.41 11.84 0.96
N ALA A 13 -32.41 11.92 0.09
CA ALA A 13 -33.57 12.81 0.28
C ALA A 13 -34.50 12.35 1.42
N HIS A 14 -34.62 11.02 1.63
CA HIS A 14 -35.55 10.43 2.61
C HIS A 14 -34.82 9.82 3.83
N THR A 15 -33.51 10.03 3.93
CA THR A 15 -32.69 9.55 5.04
C THR A 15 -31.55 10.54 5.27
N ILE A 16 -31.91 11.79 5.55
CA ILE A 16 -30.93 12.86 5.81
C ILE A 16 -30.28 12.57 7.16
N GLN A 17 -28.99 12.26 7.13
CA GLN A 17 -28.16 12.10 8.31
C GLN A 17 -27.32 13.34 8.55
N ARG A 18 -26.88 13.54 9.79
CA ARG A 18 -25.95 14.63 10.09
C ARG A 18 -24.56 14.31 9.57
N ALA A 19 -23.91 15.29 8.96
CA ALA A 19 -22.59 15.11 8.37
C ALA A 19 -21.47 14.84 9.41
N ASP A 20 -21.71 15.15 10.68
CA ASP A 20 -20.76 14.94 11.76
C ASP A 20 -20.85 13.55 12.42
N GLU A 21 -21.90 12.78 12.12
CA GLU A 21 -22.06 11.42 12.61
C GLU A 21 -20.99 10.47 12.05
N SER A 22 -20.56 9.52 12.88
CA SER A 22 -19.55 8.53 12.52
C SER A 22 -19.95 7.70 11.30
N GLY A 23 -21.22 7.27 11.24
CA GLY A 23 -21.77 6.51 10.12
C GLY A 23 -21.63 7.26 8.80
N PHE A 24 -22.12 8.50 8.74
CA PHE A 24 -22.03 9.34 7.55
C PHE A 24 -20.58 9.57 7.10
N LYS A 25 -19.69 9.88 8.06
CA LYS A 25 -18.25 10.09 7.79
C LYS A 25 -17.57 8.89 7.16
N LEU A 26 -17.97 7.67 7.52
CA LEU A 26 -17.40 6.45 6.93
C LEU A 26 -18.05 6.12 5.58
N GLU A 27 -19.38 6.30 5.51
CA GLU A 27 -20.15 6.00 4.30
C GLU A 27 -19.75 6.89 3.11
N ILE A 28 -19.48 8.18 3.34
CA ILE A 28 -19.18 9.12 2.25
C ILE A 28 -17.95 8.71 1.44
N MET A 29 -16.97 8.04 2.05
CA MET A 29 -15.80 7.50 1.32
C MET A 29 -16.23 6.49 0.25
N THR A 30 -17.22 5.65 0.57
CA THR A 30 -17.76 4.65 -0.36
C THR A 30 -18.53 5.30 -1.51
N ARG A 31 -19.14 6.48 -1.29
CA ARG A 31 -19.81 7.26 -2.34
C ARG A 31 -18.82 7.77 -3.38
N CYS A 32 -17.67 8.31 -2.95
CA CYS A 32 -16.60 8.68 -3.87
C CYS A 32 -16.13 7.48 -4.71
N GLY A 33 -16.01 6.30 -4.09
CA GLY A 33 -15.59 5.06 -4.75
C GLY A 33 -16.52 4.53 -5.82
N ARG A 34 -17.81 4.92 -5.85
CA ARG A 34 -18.74 4.50 -6.91
C ARG A 34 -18.33 5.02 -8.30
N CYS A 35 -17.68 6.18 -8.35
CA CYS A 35 -17.19 6.78 -9.59
C CYS A 35 -15.65 6.68 -9.73
N HIS A 36 -14.94 6.64 -8.60
CA HIS A 36 -13.48 6.58 -8.49
C HIS A 36 -13.00 5.24 -7.92
N GLU A 37 -13.47 4.13 -8.48
CA GLU A 37 -13.26 2.79 -7.93
C GLU A 37 -11.77 2.45 -7.72
N ASP A 38 -10.94 2.64 -8.76
CA ASP A 38 -9.51 2.28 -8.69
C ASP A 38 -8.74 3.15 -7.70
N VAL A 39 -9.12 4.44 -7.60
CA VAL A 39 -8.52 5.36 -6.63
C VAL A 39 -8.96 5.03 -5.21
N ALA A 40 -10.22 4.64 -5.03
CA ALA A 40 -10.72 4.23 -3.72
C ALA A 40 -10.02 2.96 -3.25
N LYS A 41 -9.82 1.97 -4.12
CA LYS A 41 -9.05 0.75 -3.80
C LYS A 41 -7.66 1.08 -3.28
N THR A 42 -6.89 1.88 -4.02
CA THR A 42 -5.50 2.21 -3.65
C THR A 42 -5.43 3.11 -2.43
N TYR A 43 -6.39 4.02 -2.25
CA TYR A 43 -6.53 4.81 -1.02
C TYR A 43 -6.77 3.89 0.19
N PHE A 44 -7.63 2.89 0.07
CA PHE A 44 -7.91 1.94 1.13
C PHE A 44 -6.71 1.06 1.50
N ASP A 45 -5.70 0.94 0.63
CA ASP A 45 -4.44 0.28 0.97
C ASP A 45 -3.50 1.12 1.85
N THR A 46 -3.76 2.42 1.97
CA THR A 46 -2.98 3.32 2.84
C THR A 46 -3.34 3.19 4.31
N TYR A 47 -2.51 3.77 5.18
CA TYR A 47 -2.78 3.84 6.61
C TYR A 47 -4.13 4.53 6.91
N HIS A 48 -4.39 5.71 6.33
CA HIS A 48 -5.65 6.42 6.54
C HIS A 48 -6.86 5.60 6.07
N GLY A 49 -6.74 4.93 4.92
CA GLY A 49 -7.78 4.08 4.38
C GLY A 49 -8.06 2.86 5.27
N LYS A 50 -7.03 2.08 5.62
CA LYS A 50 -7.15 0.88 6.45
C LYS A 50 -7.75 1.17 7.81
N VAL A 51 -7.28 2.22 8.48
CA VAL A 51 -7.81 2.61 9.80
C VAL A 51 -9.27 3.06 9.70
N SER A 52 -9.65 3.73 8.61
CA SER A 52 -11.05 4.10 8.39
C SER A 52 -11.95 2.89 8.13
N GLN A 53 -11.45 1.84 7.45
CA GLN A 53 -12.18 0.57 7.28
C GLN A 53 -12.40 -0.16 8.61
N LEU A 54 -11.52 0.04 9.59
CA LEU A 54 -11.70 -0.48 10.96
C LEU A 54 -12.71 0.33 11.78
N GLY A 55 -13.40 1.32 11.18
CA GLY A 55 -14.44 2.11 11.82
C GLY A 55 -13.95 3.38 12.52
N TYR A 56 -12.66 3.69 12.46
CA TYR A 56 -12.13 4.91 13.06
C TYR A 56 -12.44 6.15 12.21
N THR A 57 -12.96 7.20 12.85
CA THR A 57 -13.44 8.40 12.17
C THR A 57 -12.50 9.58 12.27
N LYS A 58 -11.39 9.46 13.00
CA LYS A 58 -10.42 10.55 13.22
C LYS A 58 -9.32 10.63 12.14
N THR A 59 -9.21 9.62 11.28
CA THR A 59 -8.27 9.60 10.15
C THR A 59 -8.81 10.39 8.97
N ALA A 60 -7.90 10.96 8.16
CA ALA A 60 -8.27 11.75 6.99
C ALA A 60 -8.93 10.89 5.92
N LYS A 61 -10.07 11.33 5.41
CA LYS A 61 -10.89 10.73 4.36
C LYS A 61 -10.77 11.51 3.07
N CYS A 62 -11.44 11.04 2.01
CA CYS A 62 -11.40 11.68 0.69
C CYS A 62 -11.69 13.20 0.78
N TYR A 63 -12.74 13.57 1.50
CA TYR A 63 -13.18 14.96 1.63
C TYR A 63 -12.31 15.81 2.57
N ASP A 64 -11.57 15.20 3.50
CA ASP A 64 -10.66 15.95 4.40
C ASP A 64 -9.48 16.54 3.61
N CYS A 65 -9.10 15.87 2.52
CA CYS A 65 -8.04 16.27 1.61
C CYS A 65 -8.56 17.08 0.40
N HIS A 66 -9.66 16.64 -0.22
CA HIS A 66 -10.17 17.23 -1.47
C HIS A 66 -11.18 18.35 -1.27
N GLY A 67 -11.81 18.45 -0.10
CA GLY A 67 -13.02 19.25 0.10
C GLY A 67 -14.30 18.42 -0.05
N ALA A 68 -15.45 19.02 0.27
CA ALA A 68 -16.76 18.35 0.22
C ALA A 68 -17.68 18.94 -0.83
N HIS A 69 -17.85 20.27 -0.83
CA HIS A 69 -18.66 21.02 -1.80
C HIS A 69 -17.82 21.94 -2.70
N ASP A 70 -16.50 21.93 -2.51
CA ASP A 70 -15.50 22.78 -3.14
C ASP A 70 -14.37 21.94 -3.75
N ILE A 71 -14.74 20.77 -4.28
CA ILE A 71 -13.81 19.81 -4.87
C ILE A 71 -13.30 20.35 -6.21
N LEU A 72 -12.03 20.72 -6.25
CA LEU A 72 -11.37 21.26 -7.43
C LEU A 72 -10.20 20.37 -7.90
N PRO A 73 -9.90 20.35 -9.21
CA PRO A 73 -8.73 19.66 -9.75
C PRO A 73 -7.43 20.11 -9.07
N VAL A 74 -6.47 19.20 -8.91
CA VAL A 74 -5.17 19.49 -8.26
C VAL A 74 -4.37 20.60 -8.97
N SER A 75 -4.61 20.80 -10.26
CA SER A 75 -4.00 21.87 -11.05
C SER A 75 -4.57 23.25 -10.74
N ASP A 76 -5.76 23.33 -10.15
CA ASP A 76 -6.39 24.58 -9.76
C ASP A 76 -5.69 25.16 -8.51
N PRO A 77 -5.22 26.42 -8.53
CA PRO A 77 -4.61 27.06 -7.37
C PRO A 77 -5.50 27.09 -6.13
N ALA A 78 -6.83 27.17 -6.30
CA ALA A 78 -7.80 27.19 -5.21
C ALA A 78 -8.08 25.79 -4.62
N SER A 79 -7.63 24.71 -5.28
CA SER A 79 -7.77 23.36 -4.73
C SER A 79 -7.01 23.22 -3.42
N HIS A 80 -7.58 22.50 -2.45
CA HIS A 80 -6.93 22.10 -1.19
C HIS A 80 -5.65 21.29 -1.43
N LEU A 81 -5.54 20.66 -2.59
CA LEU A 81 -4.39 19.84 -2.98
C LEU A 81 -3.47 20.52 -4.00
N SER A 82 -3.72 21.80 -4.29
CA SER A 82 -2.84 22.57 -5.16
C SER A 82 -1.41 22.58 -4.62
N ARG A 83 -0.44 22.85 -5.49
CA ARG A 83 0.96 22.97 -5.07
C ARG A 83 1.12 23.99 -3.94
N GLN A 84 0.26 24.98 -3.80
CA GLN A 84 0.40 25.97 -2.72
C GLN A 84 -0.27 25.49 -1.42
N ASN A 85 -1.39 24.77 -1.52
CA ASN A 85 -2.25 24.47 -0.37
C ASN A 85 -2.01 23.08 0.26
N VAL A 86 -1.44 22.13 -0.48
CA VAL A 86 -1.33 20.73 -0.02
C VAL A 86 -0.63 20.58 1.34
N VAL A 87 0.40 21.39 1.62
CA VAL A 87 1.10 21.35 2.92
C VAL A 87 0.17 21.81 4.04
N ALA A 88 -0.57 22.90 3.85
CA ALA A 88 -1.54 23.39 4.83
C ALA A 88 -2.67 22.37 5.07
N THR A 89 -3.10 21.66 4.02
CA THR A 89 -4.07 20.56 4.13
C THR A 89 -3.57 19.44 5.04
N CYS A 90 -2.33 18.98 4.85
CA CYS A 90 -1.71 18.00 5.76
C CYS A 90 -1.57 18.55 7.18
N GLN A 91 -1.23 19.84 7.33
CA GLN A 91 -1.01 20.49 8.62
C GLN A 91 -2.25 20.60 9.50
N LYS A 92 -3.46 20.46 8.94
CA LYS A 92 -4.72 20.34 9.71
C LYS A 92 -4.63 19.24 10.79
N CYS A 93 -3.94 18.15 10.50
CA CYS A 93 -3.73 17.03 11.43
C CYS A 93 -2.26 16.77 11.75
N HIS A 94 -1.32 17.17 10.89
CA HIS A 94 0.12 16.98 11.06
C HIS A 94 0.84 18.34 11.14
N PRO A 95 0.91 19.00 12.31
CA PRO A 95 1.43 20.36 12.42
C PRO A 95 2.85 20.56 11.86
N GLY A 96 3.69 19.53 11.95
CA GLY A 96 5.07 19.53 11.42
C GLY A 96 5.20 19.12 9.95
N ALA A 97 4.09 18.98 9.21
CA ALA A 97 4.14 18.55 7.82
C ALA A 97 4.91 19.57 6.97
N THR A 98 5.85 19.06 6.17
CA THR A 98 6.66 19.83 5.23
C THR A 98 6.28 19.50 3.79
N ARG A 99 6.87 20.21 2.83
CA ARG A 99 6.69 19.93 1.40
C ARG A 99 7.04 18.49 1.02
N ARG A 100 8.12 17.94 1.59
CA ARG A 100 8.56 16.57 1.31
C ARG A 100 7.58 15.54 1.88
N PHE A 101 7.03 15.82 3.07
CA PHE A 101 5.98 15.00 3.67
C PHE A 101 4.71 15.00 2.82
N ALA A 102 4.23 16.19 2.42
CA ALA A 102 3.05 16.36 1.60
C ALA A 102 3.22 15.88 0.14
N GLY A 103 4.45 15.53 -0.27
CA GLY A 103 4.74 14.95 -1.58
C GLY A 103 4.40 13.46 -1.70
N TYR A 104 3.95 12.82 -0.61
CA TYR A 104 3.51 11.44 -0.64
C TYR A 104 2.26 11.26 -1.50
N LEU A 105 2.30 10.33 -2.44
CA LEU A 105 1.19 10.04 -3.34
C LEU A 105 0.24 9.03 -2.70
N THR A 106 -0.76 9.52 -1.96
CA THR A 106 -1.67 8.72 -1.12
C THR A 106 -2.50 7.66 -1.86
N HIS A 107 -2.66 7.76 -3.18
CA HIS A 107 -3.44 6.77 -3.93
C HIS A 107 -2.83 6.52 -5.32
N ALA A 108 -1.50 6.72 -5.45
CA ALA A 108 -0.78 6.30 -6.64
C ALA A 108 -0.64 4.77 -6.67
N THR A 109 -0.60 4.22 -7.88
CA THR A 109 -0.55 2.77 -8.09
C THR A 109 0.50 2.41 -9.13
N HIS A 110 1.08 1.23 -8.97
CA HIS A 110 2.02 0.64 -9.92
C HIS A 110 1.31 -0.15 -11.03
N HIS A 111 -0.03 -0.11 -11.09
CA HIS A 111 -0.83 -0.79 -12.12
C HIS A 111 -1.15 0.08 -13.34
N ASP A 112 -0.85 1.37 -13.29
CA ASP A 112 -1.11 2.32 -14.38
C ASP A 112 0.22 2.83 -14.96
N PRO A 113 0.72 2.22 -16.06
CA PRO A 113 1.99 2.61 -16.66
C PRO A 113 1.92 3.97 -17.38
N GLU A 114 0.73 4.44 -17.77
CA GLU A 114 0.59 5.74 -18.44
C GLU A 114 0.69 6.88 -17.43
N LYS A 115 0.01 6.76 -16.28
CA LYS A 115 0.00 7.79 -15.24
C LYS A 115 1.21 7.72 -14.32
N TYR A 116 1.71 6.53 -14.02
CA TYR A 116 2.80 6.31 -13.08
C TYR A 116 3.89 5.37 -13.65
N PRO A 117 4.54 5.74 -14.77
CA PRO A 117 5.49 4.87 -15.46
C PRO A 117 6.66 4.44 -14.57
N PHE A 118 7.21 5.36 -13.78
CA PHE A 118 8.33 5.05 -12.88
C PHE A 118 7.96 4.06 -11.78
N LEU A 119 6.77 4.18 -11.19
CA LEU A 119 6.28 3.26 -10.15
C LEU A 119 6.02 1.87 -10.75
N PHE A 120 5.41 1.79 -11.94
CA PHE A 120 5.15 0.54 -12.64
C PHE A 120 6.45 -0.24 -12.90
N TRP A 121 7.42 0.37 -13.58
CA TRP A 121 8.66 -0.31 -13.95
C TRP A 121 9.53 -0.65 -12.75
N THR A 122 9.59 0.23 -11.74
CA THR A 122 10.34 -0.05 -10.52
C THR A 122 9.76 -1.24 -9.76
N PHE A 123 8.43 -1.30 -9.60
CA PHE A 123 7.77 -2.40 -8.92
C PHE A 123 8.02 -3.74 -9.61
N TRP A 124 7.83 -3.81 -10.93
CA TRP A 124 8.06 -5.03 -11.70
C TRP A 124 9.54 -5.42 -11.73
N GLY A 125 10.45 -4.46 -11.87
CA GLY A 125 11.90 -4.72 -11.82
C GLY A 125 12.33 -5.32 -10.47
N MET A 126 11.91 -4.70 -9.36
CA MET A 126 12.23 -5.20 -8.01
C MET A 126 11.57 -6.54 -7.72
N THR A 127 10.33 -6.74 -8.15
CA THR A 127 9.60 -8.01 -7.97
C THR A 127 10.28 -9.14 -8.73
N THR A 128 10.66 -8.91 -9.99
CA THR A 128 11.41 -9.90 -10.78
C THR A 128 12.74 -10.22 -10.14
N LEU A 129 13.51 -9.22 -9.72
CA LEU A 129 14.79 -9.42 -9.03
C LEU A 129 14.64 -10.29 -7.78
N LEU A 130 13.61 -10.01 -6.96
CA LEU A 130 13.29 -10.76 -5.76
C LEU A 130 12.95 -12.22 -6.09
N LEU A 131 12.02 -12.44 -7.02
CA LEU A 131 11.59 -13.78 -7.42
C LEU A 131 12.75 -14.60 -8.01
N THR A 132 13.56 -13.99 -8.88
CA THR A 132 14.75 -14.64 -9.45
C THR A 132 15.73 -15.06 -8.35
N THR A 133 15.98 -14.20 -7.37
CA THR A 133 16.90 -14.50 -6.27
C THR A 133 16.41 -15.67 -5.42
N PHE A 134 15.13 -15.69 -5.05
CA PHE A 134 14.53 -16.78 -4.28
C PHE A 134 14.48 -18.09 -5.05
N VAL A 135 14.14 -18.06 -6.35
CA VAL A 135 14.12 -19.26 -7.20
C VAL A 135 15.52 -19.80 -7.37
N PHE A 136 16.50 -18.97 -7.68
CA PHE A 136 17.88 -19.41 -7.86
C PHE A 136 18.46 -19.99 -6.55
N GLY A 137 18.33 -19.27 -5.43
CA GLY A 137 18.81 -19.74 -4.13
C GLY A 137 18.07 -21.00 -3.67
N GLY A 138 16.76 -21.07 -3.90
CA GLY A 138 15.93 -22.23 -3.60
C GLY A 138 16.35 -23.45 -4.40
N VAL A 139 16.49 -23.33 -5.72
CA VAL A 139 16.94 -24.41 -6.61
C VAL A 139 18.36 -24.84 -6.25
N HIS A 140 19.28 -23.91 -6.01
CA HIS A 140 20.64 -24.21 -5.57
C HIS A 140 20.63 -25.04 -4.27
N THR A 141 19.84 -24.61 -3.27
CA THR A 141 19.73 -25.31 -1.99
C THR A 141 19.11 -26.70 -2.14
N LEU A 142 18.05 -26.82 -2.94
CA LEU A 142 17.38 -28.10 -3.21
C LEU A 142 18.29 -29.08 -3.94
N LEU A 143 19.07 -28.62 -4.92
CA LEU A 143 20.05 -29.45 -5.64
C LEU A 143 21.21 -29.89 -4.74
N TRP A 144 21.60 -29.08 -3.76
CA TRP A 144 22.66 -29.41 -2.81
C TRP A 144 22.21 -30.33 -1.67
N LEU A 145 20.91 -30.35 -1.35
CA LEU A 145 20.33 -31.11 -0.23
C LEU A 145 20.66 -32.62 -0.26
N PRO A 146 20.53 -33.36 -1.39
CA PRO A 146 20.83 -34.80 -1.45
C PRO A 146 22.30 -35.09 -1.16
N ARG A 147 23.20 -34.28 -1.76
CA ARG A 147 24.65 -34.39 -1.52
C ARG A 147 24.98 -34.12 -0.06
N ALA A 148 24.37 -33.11 0.55
CA ALA A 148 24.56 -32.80 1.97
C ALA A 148 24.03 -33.92 2.88
N MET A 149 22.91 -34.55 2.54
CA MET A 149 22.37 -35.70 3.26
C MET A 149 23.28 -36.94 3.14
N GLN A 150 23.81 -37.19 1.94
CA GLN A 150 24.76 -38.29 1.71
C GLN A 150 26.03 -38.10 2.55
N MET A 151 26.63 -36.91 2.52
CA MET A 151 27.84 -36.60 3.31
C MET A 151 27.59 -36.74 4.82
N ARG A 152 26.41 -36.36 5.32
CA ARG A 152 26.04 -36.61 6.73
C ARG A 152 25.91 -38.10 7.07
N ARG A 153 25.41 -38.92 6.13
CA ARG A 153 25.32 -40.38 6.32
C ARG A 153 26.72 -41.00 6.42
N GLU A 154 27.63 -40.59 5.54
CA GLU A 154 29.03 -41.04 5.54
C GLU A 154 29.76 -40.65 6.83
N LEU A 155 29.62 -39.40 7.29
CA LEU A 155 30.22 -38.95 8.56
C LEU A 155 29.67 -39.69 9.79
N ARG A 156 28.38 -40.03 9.82
CA ARG A 156 27.80 -40.86 10.90
C ARG A 156 28.41 -42.26 10.90
N ALA A 157 28.48 -42.89 9.73
CA ALA A 157 29.09 -44.22 9.58
C ALA A 157 30.57 -44.24 9.99
N ALA A 158 31.34 -43.19 9.69
CA ALA A 158 32.74 -43.08 10.10
C ALA A 158 32.92 -42.88 11.61
N LYS A 159 31.98 -42.19 12.28
CA LYS A 159 32.02 -41.97 13.74
C LYS A 159 31.66 -43.23 14.53
N ASP A 160 30.82 -44.09 13.96
CA ASP A 160 30.41 -45.36 14.56
C ASP A 160 31.46 -46.49 14.36
N GLN A 161 32.52 -46.25 13.57
CA GLN A 161 33.66 -47.16 13.49
C GLN A 161 34.57 -47.01 14.72
N PRO A 162 34.95 -48.10 15.39
CA PRO A 162 35.84 -48.04 16.54
C PRO A 162 37.21 -47.50 16.11
N SER A 163 37.77 -46.56 16.89
CA SER A 163 39.12 -46.03 16.64
C SER A 163 40.13 -47.18 16.57
N PRO A 164 41.05 -47.19 15.58
CA PRO A 164 42.15 -48.13 15.60
C PRO A 164 42.99 -47.80 16.83
N THR A 165 42.95 -48.67 17.84
CA THR A 165 43.92 -48.65 18.93
C THR A 165 45.30 -48.71 18.30
N GLY A 166 46.12 -47.71 18.63
CA GLY A 166 47.47 -47.60 18.12
C GLY A 166 48.33 -48.74 18.63
N ASP A 167 48.74 -49.60 17.70
CA ASP A 167 49.95 -50.39 17.84
C ASP A 167 51.03 -49.70 17.01
N LEU A 168 51.82 -48.87 17.68
CA LEU A 168 53.13 -48.45 17.20
C LEU A 168 54.16 -49.46 17.77
N PRO A 169 55.06 -50.01 16.95
CA PRO A 169 56.10 -50.94 17.41
C PRO A 169 57.12 -50.27 18.35
#